data_AF-A0A843MF63-F1
#
_entry.id   AF-A0A843MF63-F1
#
_cell.length_a   1.000
_cell.length_b   1.000
_cell.length_c   1.000
_cell.angle_alpha   90.00
_cell.angle_beta   90.00
_cell.angle_gamma   90.00
#
_symmetry.space_group_name_H-M   'P 1'
#
loop_
_entity.id
_entity.type
_entity.pdbx_description
1 polymer ?
#
loop_
_entity_poly.entity_id
_entity_poly.type
_entity_poly.pdbx_seq_one_letter_code
_entity_poly.pdbx_strand_id
1 'polypeptide(L)'
;MRKTLCLSAVLLSLLLVLALFTGCAAAKEEVIYANLDASGDVEGVYAVNIFDVSDKTVIVEHGTYTDVKNLVSRGEIVKTGDDSYTVEFGPGKLYLQGNLADTDLPWIFEITYALDGKQMSPEEIAGRAGHVTMHIRIFGNPDGDAFFYKNYALNATVLFDTNTCSNIAADGATIANNGAKKQLTYTILPNKVTDLCIELDTVLFSMEEISINGVRLSMDIDTDSVDMSQIDDLKDALRDLTKAADTLSVGTAQLYSGVQQSVSGVSGVKSLIDSALSQIPEGTSGKAQVNQAAVILTNLQSSAPTLVSGARSLMSGATEISNGLNKLRTETLDIDTKITDKINEVLDPISVNGDALQSFTSKKNTNVERVQFVMRTDAVKVPEPEVPPAEPVKELNFFERVLALFGIHL
;
A
#
# COMPACT_ATOMS: atom_id res chain seq x y z
N MET A 1 -41.68 44.03 71.75
CA MET A 1 -41.56 44.27 70.29
C MET A 1 -40.25 43.69 69.80
N ARG A 2 -40.28 42.61 69.01
CA ARG A 2 -39.32 42.26 67.95
C ARG A 2 -39.72 40.89 67.38
N LYS A 3 -40.57 40.97 66.36
CA LYS A 3 -40.71 39.97 65.30
C LYS A 3 -39.52 40.12 64.35
N THR A 4 -39.40 39.18 63.40
CA THR A 4 -38.52 39.15 62.22
C THR A 4 -37.04 38.87 62.43
N LEU A 5 -36.64 37.59 62.33
CA LEU A 5 -35.72 37.07 61.30
C LEU A 5 -35.47 35.57 61.58
N CYS A 6 -36.29 34.69 61.01
CA CYS A 6 -36.04 33.25 61.04
C CYS A 6 -36.66 32.63 59.78
N LEU A 7 -36.13 32.99 58.62
CA LEU A 7 -36.53 32.43 57.33
C LEU A 7 -35.50 32.80 56.24
N SER A 8 -34.25 32.33 56.35
CA SER A 8 -33.28 32.46 55.23
C SER A 8 -32.06 31.52 55.31
N ALA A 9 -32.08 30.46 56.12
CA ALA A 9 -30.87 29.62 56.32
C ALA A 9 -31.01 28.16 55.90
N VAL A 10 -32.15 27.74 55.33
CA VAL A 10 -32.41 26.31 54.99
C VAL A 10 -32.55 26.07 53.49
N LEU A 11 -32.43 27.10 52.64
CA LEU A 11 -32.50 26.97 51.17
C LEU A 11 -31.15 27.19 50.47
N LEU A 12 -30.04 26.95 51.17
CA LEU A 12 -28.67 27.11 50.64
C LEU A 12 -27.81 25.84 50.83
N SER A 13 -28.43 24.66 50.86
CA SER A 13 -27.75 23.37 50.92
C SER A 13 -28.08 22.46 49.72
N LEU A 14 -28.68 23.01 48.66
CA LEU A 14 -29.00 22.29 47.42
C LEU A 14 -28.47 23.03 46.18
N LEU A 15 -27.26 23.57 46.27
CA LEU A 15 -26.39 23.72 45.10
C LEU A 15 -25.26 22.73 45.31
N LEU A 16 -25.52 21.46 44.99
CA LEU A 16 -24.44 20.54 44.68
C LEU A 16 -23.73 21.18 43.49
N VAL A 17 -22.52 21.65 43.77
CA VAL A 17 -21.60 22.22 42.80
C VAL A 17 -21.47 21.21 41.67
N LEU A 18 -22.17 21.46 40.56
CA LEU A 18 -21.77 20.96 39.26
C LEU A 18 -20.47 21.71 38.95
N ALA A 19 -19.38 21.32 39.60
CA ALA A 19 -18.06 21.67 39.14
C ALA A 19 -17.96 20.96 37.79
N LEU A 20 -18.28 21.71 36.74
CA LEU A 20 -17.69 21.50 35.44
C LEU A 20 -16.18 21.55 35.69
N PHE A 21 -15.60 20.40 36.00
CA PHE A 21 -14.17 20.21 35.93
C PHE A 21 -13.83 20.35 34.45
N THR A 22 -13.63 21.60 34.02
CA THR A 22 -12.89 21.89 32.79
C THR A 22 -11.44 21.52 33.11
N GLY A 23 -11.16 20.22 33.16
CA GLY A 23 -9.81 19.70 33.17
C GLY A 23 -9.10 20.25 31.94
N CYS A 24 -7.92 20.82 32.14
CA CYS A 24 -7.05 21.14 31.02
C CYS A 24 -6.73 19.79 30.35
N ALA A 25 -7.14 19.62 29.09
CA ALA A 25 -6.83 18.43 28.33
C ALA A 25 -5.31 18.41 28.13
N ALA A 26 -4.57 17.72 29.00
CA ALA A 26 -3.15 17.49 28.78
C ALA A 26 -2.99 16.71 27.46
N ALA A 27 -1.89 16.98 26.76
CA ALA A 27 -1.53 16.24 25.57
C ALA A 27 -1.50 14.73 25.89
N LYS A 28 -2.20 13.96 25.06
CA LYS A 28 -2.32 12.50 25.19
C LYS A 28 -1.52 11.83 24.08
N GLU A 29 -0.61 10.94 24.47
CA GLU A 29 -0.10 9.88 23.58
C GLU A 29 -0.80 8.56 23.93
N GLU A 30 -1.13 7.77 22.92
CA GLU A 30 -1.88 6.53 23.08
C GLU A 30 -1.15 5.38 22.38
N VAL A 31 -0.90 4.29 23.10
CA VAL A 31 -0.32 3.07 22.55
C VAL A 31 -1.28 1.92 22.75
N ILE A 32 -1.74 1.34 21.65
CA ILE A 32 -2.64 0.19 21.63
C ILE A 32 -1.81 -1.06 21.48
N TYR A 33 -1.86 -1.93 22.48
CA TYR A 33 -1.21 -3.22 22.46
C TYR A 33 -2.25 -4.29 22.11
N ALA A 34 -1.92 -5.16 21.17
CA ALA A 34 -2.71 -6.35 20.88
C ALA A 34 -1.84 -7.60 20.87
N ASN A 35 -2.31 -8.65 21.54
CA ASN A 35 -1.77 -9.99 21.38
C ASN A 35 -2.69 -10.75 20.42
N LEU A 36 -2.08 -11.38 19.44
CA LEU A 36 -2.72 -12.24 18.46
C LEU A 36 -2.20 -13.66 18.69
N ASP A 37 -3.00 -14.67 18.37
CA ASP A 37 -2.49 -16.03 18.31
C ASP A 37 -1.56 -16.21 17.08
N ALA A 38 -1.00 -17.40 16.92
CA ALA A 38 -0.11 -17.70 15.79
C ALA A 38 -0.82 -17.76 14.42
N SER A 39 -2.16 -17.73 14.39
CA SER A 39 -3.00 -17.66 13.18
C SER A 39 -3.44 -16.22 12.85
N GLY A 40 -3.26 -15.28 13.79
CA GLY A 40 -3.60 -13.87 13.65
C GLY A 40 -4.91 -13.46 14.35
N ASP A 41 -5.57 -14.37 15.06
CA ASP A 41 -6.80 -14.09 15.80
C ASP A 41 -6.51 -13.29 17.08
N VAL A 42 -7.38 -12.33 17.42
CA VAL A 42 -7.16 -11.41 18.55
C VAL A 42 -7.44 -12.10 19.89
N GLU A 43 -6.44 -12.21 20.76
CA GLU A 43 -6.60 -12.77 22.11
C GLU A 43 -6.87 -11.70 23.17
N GLY A 44 -6.32 -10.51 22.98
CA GLY A 44 -6.50 -9.43 23.96
C GLY A 44 -5.90 -8.11 23.52
N VAL A 45 -6.59 -7.03 23.88
CA VAL A 45 -6.20 -5.66 23.55
C VAL A 45 -6.22 -4.79 24.80
N TYR A 46 -5.21 -3.94 24.95
CA TYR A 46 -5.20 -2.91 25.98
C TYR A 46 -4.57 -1.63 25.46
N ALA A 47 -5.04 -0.50 25.97
CA ALA A 47 -4.48 0.81 25.66
C ALA A 47 -3.62 1.30 26.83
N VAL A 48 -2.50 1.94 26.52
CA VAL A 48 -1.71 2.73 27.47
C VAL A 48 -1.82 4.18 27.05
N ASN A 49 -2.51 4.97 27.88
CA ASN A 49 -2.69 6.40 27.71
C ASN A 49 -1.63 7.14 28.53
N ILE A 50 -0.83 7.96 27.86
CA ILE A 50 0.31 8.67 28.42
C ILE A 50 0.01 10.15 28.40
N PHE A 51 0.16 10.80 29.55
CA PHE A 51 -0.03 12.24 29.70
C PHE A 51 1.24 12.87 30.25
N ASP A 52 1.76 13.90 29.58
CA ASP A 52 2.84 14.73 30.11
C ASP A 52 2.22 15.95 30.82
N VAL A 53 2.36 15.99 32.14
CA VAL A 53 1.72 16.98 32.98
C VAL A 53 2.76 18.00 33.45
N SER A 54 2.58 19.27 33.09
CA SER A 54 3.49 20.35 33.48
C SER A 54 3.14 20.94 34.86
N ASP A 55 1.85 21.06 35.15
CA ASP A 55 1.32 21.67 36.38
C ASP A 55 0.25 20.76 36.99
N LYS A 56 0.02 20.90 38.30
CA LYS A 56 -1.00 20.11 38.98
C LYS A 56 -2.39 20.36 38.39
N THR A 57 -2.99 19.32 37.80
CA THR A 57 -4.25 19.39 37.07
C THR A 57 -5.07 18.11 37.25
N VAL A 58 -6.33 18.15 36.78
CA VAL A 58 -7.19 16.97 36.65
C VAL A 58 -7.15 16.50 35.21
N ILE A 59 -6.71 15.26 35.02
CA ILE A 59 -6.74 14.55 33.74
C ILE A 59 -8.08 13.82 33.62
N VAL A 60 -8.70 13.91 32.45
CA VAL A 60 -9.92 13.20 32.10
C VAL A 60 -9.61 12.29 30.91
N GLU A 61 -9.75 10.98 31.11
CA GLU A 61 -9.57 9.96 30.08
C GLU A 61 -10.92 9.33 29.74
N HIS A 62 -11.20 9.19 28.45
CA HIS A 62 -12.40 8.53 27.97
C HIS A 62 -12.09 7.20 27.29
N GLY A 63 -12.85 6.16 27.63
CA GLY A 63 -12.77 4.85 26.97
C GLY A 63 -13.63 3.79 27.65
N THR A 64 -14.00 2.77 26.89
CA THR A 64 -14.78 1.63 27.40
C THR A 64 -13.82 0.53 27.84
N TYR A 65 -13.34 0.62 29.08
CA TYR A 65 -12.40 -0.33 29.66
C TYR A 65 -13.07 -1.29 30.64
N THR A 66 -12.60 -2.54 30.68
CA THR A 66 -13.00 -3.51 31.71
C THR A 66 -12.28 -3.30 33.03
N ASP A 67 -11.01 -2.88 32.96
CA ASP A 67 -10.18 -2.53 34.11
C ASP A 67 -9.26 -1.37 33.72
N VAL A 68 -9.00 -0.46 34.66
CA VAL A 68 -8.11 0.69 34.47
C VAL A 68 -7.10 0.74 35.60
N LYS A 69 -5.82 0.67 35.25
CA LYS A 69 -4.69 0.70 36.17
C LYS A 69 -3.83 1.93 35.94
N ASN A 70 -3.45 2.56 37.05
CA ASN A 70 -2.40 3.55 37.03
C ASN A 70 -1.05 2.82 37.22
N LEU A 71 -0.15 2.95 36.25
CA LEU A 71 1.16 2.28 36.29
C LEU A 71 2.19 3.06 37.12
N VAL A 72 1.84 4.22 37.65
CA VAL A 72 2.67 4.96 38.62
C VAL A 72 2.06 4.91 40.02
N SER A 73 2.91 5.00 41.05
CA SER A 73 2.51 4.86 42.46
C SER A 73 1.80 6.08 43.06
N ARG A 74 1.33 7.02 42.23
CA ARG A 74 0.75 8.31 42.64
C ARG A 74 -0.46 8.64 41.77
N GLY A 75 -1.46 9.29 42.36
CA GLY A 75 -2.69 9.68 41.66
C GLY A 75 -3.71 8.55 41.70
N GLU A 76 -4.83 8.78 42.38
CA GLU A 76 -5.92 7.81 42.47
C GLU A 76 -6.85 7.97 41.26
N ILE A 77 -7.27 6.83 40.70
CA ILE A 77 -8.24 6.80 39.61
C ILE A 77 -9.65 6.87 40.21
N VAL A 78 -10.43 7.83 39.75
CA VAL A 78 -11.85 7.94 40.06
C VAL A 78 -12.65 7.75 38.79
N LYS A 79 -13.52 6.74 38.74
CA LYS A 79 -14.49 6.58 37.64
C LYS A 79 -15.63 7.57 37.84
N THR A 80 -15.81 8.50 36.92
CA THR A 80 -16.77 9.62 37.01
C THR A 80 -17.96 9.49 36.08
N GLY A 81 -17.94 8.52 35.16
CA GLY A 81 -19.05 8.16 34.28
C GLY A 81 -18.88 6.75 33.72
N ASP A 82 -19.76 6.34 32.79
CA ASP A 82 -19.71 4.99 32.21
C ASP A 82 -18.39 4.73 31.45
N ASP A 83 -17.90 5.75 30.75
CA ASP A 83 -16.70 5.74 29.91
C ASP A 83 -15.69 6.84 30.28
N SER A 84 -15.72 7.37 31.52
CA SER A 84 -14.87 8.49 31.94
C SER A 84 -14.14 8.22 33.25
N TYR A 85 -12.85 8.51 33.24
CA TYR A 85 -11.92 8.29 34.35
C TYR A 85 -11.16 9.59 34.62
N THR A 86 -11.07 9.99 35.88
CA THR A 86 -10.36 11.20 36.29
C THR A 86 -9.21 10.88 37.23
N VAL A 87 -8.09 11.56 37.03
CA VAL A 87 -6.90 11.47 37.89
C VAL A 87 -6.39 12.87 38.17
N GLU A 88 -6.31 13.26 39.44
CA GLU A 88 -5.59 14.47 39.85
C GLU A 88 -4.09 14.15 39.88
N PHE A 89 -3.31 14.82 39.03
CA PHE A 89 -1.89 14.52 38.86
C PHE A 89 -1.05 15.80 38.86
N GLY A 90 0.17 15.68 39.39
CA GLY A 90 1.16 16.76 39.45
C GLY A 90 2.18 16.65 38.31
N PRO A 91 3.22 17.49 38.31
CA PRO A 91 4.23 17.47 37.26
C PRO A 91 4.86 16.08 37.05
N GLY A 92 4.96 15.64 35.79
CA GLY A 92 5.54 14.36 35.37
C GLY A 92 4.66 13.55 34.41
N LYS A 93 5.09 12.33 34.09
CA LYS A 93 4.37 11.42 33.19
C LYS A 93 3.39 10.52 33.95
N LEU A 94 2.12 10.55 33.54
CA LEU A 94 1.07 9.63 33.99
C LEU A 94 0.86 8.55 32.93
N TYR A 95 0.73 7.29 33.35
CA TYR A 95 0.47 6.14 32.47
C TYR A 95 -0.77 5.41 32.96
N LEU A 96 -1.85 5.44 32.16
CA LEU A 96 -3.10 4.75 32.45
C LEU A 96 -3.26 3.58 31.48
N GLN A 97 -3.22 2.36 32.00
CA GLN A 97 -3.54 1.17 31.23
C GLN A 97 -5.04 0.88 31.34
N GLY A 98 -5.73 0.72 30.21
CA GLY A 98 -7.11 0.28 30.15
C GLY A 98 -7.26 -0.98 29.30
N ASN A 99 -7.81 -2.05 29.86
CA ASN A 99 -8.09 -3.27 29.10
C ASN A 99 -9.36 -3.11 28.27
N LEU A 100 -9.31 -3.44 26.99
CA LEU A 100 -10.41 -3.31 26.04
C LEU A 100 -11.04 -4.68 25.80
N ALA A 101 -12.32 -4.84 26.14
CA ALA A 101 -13.07 -6.06 25.81
C ALA A 101 -13.82 -5.85 24.49
N ASP A 102 -13.95 -6.93 23.71
CA ASP A 102 -14.78 -6.98 22.50
C ASP A 102 -14.51 -5.81 21.54
N THR A 103 -13.23 -5.48 21.33
CA THR A 103 -12.80 -4.36 20.48
C THR A 103 -12.23 -4.87 19.17
N ASP A 104 -12.80 -4.41 18.06
CA ASP A 104 -12.33 -4.69 16.72
C ASP A 104 -11.06 -3.90 16.41
N LEU A 105 -9.95 -4.61 16.18
CA LEU A 105 -8.74 -3.97 15.66
C LEU A 105 -8.98 -3.45 14.24
N PRO A 106 -8.27 -2.39 13.81
CA PRO A 106 -8.46 -1.84 12.46
C PRO A 106 -8.02 -2.77 11.33
N TRP A 107 -7.23 -3.80 11.62
CA TRP A 107 -6.72 -4.76 10.64
C TRP A 107 -7.08 -6.19 11.05
N ILE A 108 -7.30 -7.03 10.04
CA ILE A 108 -7.39 -8.48 10.18
C ILE A 108 -6.06 -9.07 9.69
N PHE A 109 -5.55 -10.05 10.43
CA PHE A 109 -4.35 -10.81 10.11
C PHE A 109 -4.75 -12.27 9.91
N GLU A 110 -4.52 -12.81 8.72
CA GLU A 110 -4.74 -14.24 8.42
C GLU A 110 -3.37 -14.87 8.16
N ILE A 111 -2.91 -15.71 9.08
CA ILE A 111 -1.61 -16.38 9.00
C ILE A 111 -1.84 -17.87 8.75
N THR A 112 -1.29 -18.38 7.65
CA THR A 112 -1.44 -19.79 7.29
C THR A 112 -0.08 -20.43 7.02
N TYR A 113 0.02 -21.71 7.35
CA TYR A 113 1.25 -22.49 7.26
C TYR A 113 1.00 -23.74 6.44
N ALA A 114 1.95 -24.08 5.58
CA ALA A 114 1.97 -25.35 4.85
C ALA A 114 3.35 -26.00 4.97
N LEU A 115 3.38 -27.30 5.23
CA LEU A 115 4.58 -28.13 5.23
C LEU A 115 4.51 -29.09 4.04
N ASP A 116 5.51 -29.05 3.16
CA ASP A 116 5.58 -29.83 1.93
C ASP A 116 4.28 -29.73 1.08
N GLY A 117 3.68 -28.54 1.05
CA GLY A 117 2.44 -28.24 0.34
C GLY A 117 1.14 -28.66 1.06
N LYS A 118 1.22 -29.24 2.26
CA LYS A 118 0.04 -29.57 3.08
C LYS A 118 -0.18 -28.51 4.16
N GLN A 119 -1.35 -27.88 4.15
CA GLN A 119 -1.75 -26.91 5.18
C GLN A 119 -1.84 -27.57 6.56
N MET A 120 -1.33 -26.89 7.59
CA MET A 120 -1.28 -27.36 8.99
C MET A 120 -1.56 -26.20 9.95
N SER A 121 -2.02 -26.50 11.17
CA SER A 121 -2.10 -25.51 12.24
C SER A 121 -0.70 -25.13 12.78
N PRO A 122 -0.55 -23.99 13.47
CA PRO A 122 0.70 -23.60 14.11
C PRO A 122 1.26 -24.68 15.05
N GLU A 123 0.41 -25.34 15.83
CA GLU A 123 0.79 -26.40 16.77
C GLU A 123 1.21 -27.68 16.05
N GLU A 124 0.58 -27.99 14.91
CA GLU A 124 0.86 -29.19 14.14
C GLU A 124 2.20 -29.10 13.39
N ILE A 125 2.54 -27.92 12.86
CA ILE A 125 3.78 -27.70 12.11
C ILE A 125 5.00 -27.55 13.02
N ALA A 126 4.80 -27.12 14.27
CA ALA A 126 5.86 -26.94 15.25
C ALA A 126 6.72 -28.21 15.41
N GLY A 127 8.04 -28.04 15.31
CA GLY A 127 9.02 -29.11 15.44
C GLY A 127 9.12 -30.07 14.27
N ARG A 128 8.39 -29.85 13.16
CA ARG A 128 8.52 -30.67 11.95
C ARG A 128 9.69 -30.22 11.07
N ALA A 129 10.18 -31.16 10.26
CA ALA A 129 11.17 -30.90 9.22
C ALA A 129 10.50 -30.96 7.85
N GLY A 130 10.98 -30.16 6.90
CA GLY A 130 10.47 -30.10 5.53
C GLY A 130 10.55 -28.70 4.94
N HIS A 131 9.88 -28.50 3.81
CA HIS A 131 9.72 -27.20 3.18
C HIS A 131 8.49 -26.49 3.73
N VAL A 132 8.66 -25.29 4.27
CA VAL A 132 7.58 -24.50 4.85
C VAL A 132 7.24 -23.33 3.92
N THR A 133 5.96 -23.19 3.63
CA THR A 133 5.38 -22.00 3.01
C THR A 133 4.45 -21.33 4.02
N MET A 134 4.67 -20.06 4.28
CA MET A 134 3.86 -19.25 5.19
C MET A 134 3.27 -18.06 4.43
N HIS A 135 1.96 -17.87 4.55
CA HIS A 135 1.25 -16.70 4.03
C HIS A 135 0.73 -15.86 5.17
N ILE A 136 1.05 -14.57 5.16
CA ILE A 136 0.50 -13.57 6.08
C ILE A 136 -0.32 -12.59 5.24
N ARG A 137 -1.64 -12.70 5.32
CA ARG A 137 -2.56 -11.80 4.64
C ARG A 137 -3.09 -10.74 5.60
N ILE A 138 -2.94 -9.48 5.22
CA ILE A 138 -3.26 -8.31 6.05
C ILE A 138 -4.19 -7.40 5.26
N PHE A 139 -5.32 -7.02 5.85
CA PHE A 139 -6.28 -6.11 5.24
C PHE A 139 -7.08 -5.36 6.30
N GLY A 140 -7.74 -4.26 5.90
CA GLY A 140 -8.58 -3.46 6.79
C GLY A 140 -9.78 -4.25 7.28
N ASN A 141 -10.05 -4.17 8.59
CA ASN A 141 -11.22 -4.76 9.23
C ASN A 141 -12.46 -3.88 8.95
N PRO A 142 -13.51 -4.39 8.29
CA PRO A 142 -14.75 -3.64 8.06
C PRO A 142 -15.49 -3.25 9.34
N ASP A 143 -15.33 -4.04 10.41
CA ASP A 143 -15.97 -3.80 11.71
C ASP A 143 -15.13 -2.88 12.61
N GLY A 144 -13.83 -2.74 12.31
CA GLY A 144 -12.92 -1.81 12.98
C GLY A 144 -13.02 -0.37 12.48
N ASP A 145 -12.39 0.58 13.19
CA ASP A 145 -12.40 1.98 12.75
C ASP A 145 -11.53 2.20 11.51
N ALA A 146 -12.20 2.52 10.39
CA ALA A 146 -11.60 2.74 9.10
C ALA A 146 -10.58 3.87 9.05
N PHE A 147 -10.62 4.81 9.99
CA PHE A 147 -9.62 5.85 10.09
C PHE A 147 -8.21 5.26 10.21
N PHE A 148 -8.01 4.21 11.01
CA PHE A 148 -6.68 3.69 11.25
C PHE A 148 -6.14 2.89 10.06
N TYR A 149 -6.87 1.91 9.51
CA TYR A 149 -6.33 1.13 8.38
C TYR A 149 -6.15 1.95 7.10
N LYS A 150 -6.81 3.11 6.98
CA LYS A 150 -6.64 4.04 5.85
C LYS A 150 -5.48 5.02 6.01
N ASN A 151 -5.01 5.28 7.24
CA ASN A 151 -4.01 6.32 7.50
C ASN A 151 -2.73 5.81 8.21
N TYR A 152 -2.69 4.54 8.60
CA TYR A 152 -1.57 3.94 9.31
C TYR A 152 -0.90 2.90 8.44
N ALA A 153 0.43 3.00 8.35
CA ALA A 153 1.27 1.97 7.76
C ALA A 153 1.66 0.97 8.86
N LEU A 154 1.80 -0.29 8.48
CA LEU A 154 2.29 -1.33 9.39
C LEU A 154 3.73 -1.68 9.03
N ASN A 155 4.54 -1.93 10.04
CA ASN A 155 5.85 -2.54 9.90
C ASN A 155 5.82 -3.90 10.60
N ALA A 156 5.93 -4.98 9.84
CA ALA A 156 5.93 -6.34 10.36
C ALA A 156 7.35 -6.91 10.31
N THR A 157 7.80 -7.50 11.41
CA THR A 157 9.11 -8.14 11.54
C THR A 157 8.95 -9.60 11.94
N VAL A 158 9.54 -10.48 11.14
CA VAL A 158 9.58 -11.93 11.36
C VAL A 158 11.04 -12.37 11.53
N LEU A 159 11.30 -13.27 12.48
CA LEU A 159 12.63 -13.77 12.79
C LEU A 159 12.68 -15.30 12.66
N PHE A 160 13.69 -15.80 11.94
CA PHE A 160 13.97 -17.24 11.83
C PHE A 160 15.38 -17.56 12.31
N ASP A 161 15.53 -18.61 13.11
CA ASP A 161 16.84 -19.10 13.55
C ASP A 161 17.56 -19.82 12.40
N THR A 162 18.76 -19.37 12.06
CA THR A 162 19.55 -19.93 10.95
C THR A 162 20.20 -21.28 11.29
N ASN A 163 20.13 -21.71 12.55
CA ASN A 163 20.55 -23.05 12.96
C ASN A 163 19.52 -24.12 12.59
N THR A 164 18.23 -23.75 12.51
CA THR A 164 17.14 -24.69 12.21
C THR A 164 16.48 -24.43 10.87
N CYS A 165 16.59 -23.21 10.32
CA CYS A 165 16.00 -22.81 9.06
C CYS A 165 17.08 -22.40 8.03
N SER A 166 16.85 -22.75 6.77
CA SER A 166 17.71 -22.47 5.63
C SER A 166 16.89 -22.11 4.39
N ASN A 167 17.54 -21.64 3.32
CA ASN A 167 16.88 -21.29 2.05
C ASN A 167 15.69 -20.31 2.20
N ILE A 168 15.80 -19.37 3.14
CA ILE A 168 14.74 -18.39 3.43
C ILE A 168 14.60 -17.42 2.26
N ALA A 169 13.46 -17.49 1.58
CA ALA A 169 13.01 -16.59 0.53
C ALA A 169 11.76 -15.84 1.01
N ALA A 170 11.71 -14.54 0.74
CA ALA A 170 10.70 -13.65 1.29
C ALA A 170 10.50 -12.46 0.35
N ASP A 171 9.45 -12.53 -0.47
CA ASP A 171 9.17 -11.51 -1.47
C ASP A 171 8.70 -10.21 -0.82
N GLY A 172 9.29 -9.08 -1.22
CA GLY A 172 8.96 -7.76 -0.67
C GLY A 172 9.53 -7.48 0.73
N ALA A 173 10.25 -8.42 1.34
CA ALA A 173 10.93 -8.20 2.61
C ALA A 173 12.28 -7.50 2.43
N THR A 174 12.63 -6.62 3.37
CA THR A 174 14.04 -6.29 3.61
C THR A 174 14.63 -7.38 4.50
N ILE A 175 15.65 -8.09 4.00
CA ILE A 175 16.27 -9.21 4.70
C ILE A 175 17.59 -8.77 5.33
N ALA A 176 17.73 -8.97 6.64
CA ALA A 176 18.94 -8.66 7.40
C ALA A 176 19.39 -9.85 8.25
N ASN A 177 20.67 -9.87 8.63
CA ASN A 177 21.19 -10.81 9.62
C ASN A 177 21.14 -10.16 11.00
N ASN A 178 20.60 -10.87 11.99
CA ASN A 178 20.53 -10.46 13.39
C ASN A 178 21.10 -11.57 14.28
N GLY A 179 22.43 -11.56 14.47
CA GLY A 179 23.13 -12.63 15.17
C GLY A 179 22.98 -13.98 14.47
N ALA A 180 22.44 -14.98 15.19
CA ALA A 180 22.12 -16.31 14.64
C ALA A 180 20.76 -16.36 13.92
N LYS A 181 20.09 -15.22 13.71
CA LYS A 181 18.76 -15.15 13.09
C LYS A 181 18.79 -14.39 11.78
N LYS A 182 17.87 -14.76 10.89
CA LYS A 182 17.44 -13.96 9.75
C LYS A 182 16.24 -13.12 10.15
N GLN A 183 16.34 -11.82 9.93
CA GLN A 183 15.26 -10.87 10.17
C GLN A 183 14.66 -10.47 8.83
N LEU A 184 13.35 -10.62 8.71
CA LEU A 184 12.55 -10.18 7.57
C LEU A 184 11.69 -9.00 8.03
N THR A 185 11.85 -7.84 7.41
CA THR A 185 11.07 -6.65 7.73
C THR A 185 10.25 -6.23 6.53
N TYR A 186 8.94 -6.11 6.73
CA TYR A 186 7.95 -5.70 5.74
C TYR A 186 7.36 -4.34 6.10
N THR A 187 7.17 -3.49 5.10
CA THR A 187 6.42 -2.25 5.21
C THR A 187 5.12 -2.39 4.42
N ILE A 188 4.00 -2.35 5.14
CA ILE A 188 2.66 -2.47 4.58
C ILE A 188 2.04 -1.08 4.55
N LEU A 189 1.72 -0.59 3.35
CA LEU A 189 1.10 0.72 3.18
C LEU A 189 -0.39 0.70 3.61
N PRO A 190 -0.93 1.86 4.04
CA PRO A 190 -2.34 1.96 4.40
C PRO A 190 -3.26 1.58 3.24
N ASN A 191 -4.46 1.12 3.58
CA ASN A 191 -5.56 0.79 2.66
C ASN A 191 -5.20 -0.21 1.54
N LYS A 192 -4.18 -1.05 1.73
CA LYS A 192 -3.76 -2.09 0.78
C LYS A 192 -3.99 -3.47 1.38
N VAL A 193 -4.71 -4.33 0.65
CA VAL A 193 -4.70 -5.77 0.91
C VAL A 193 -3.31 -6.28 0.52
N THR A 194 -2.63 -6.91 1.48
CA THR A 194 -1.26 -7.37 1.30
C THR A 194 -1.17 -8.84 1.67
N ASP A 195 -0.54 -9.64 0.81
CA ASP A 195 -0.25 -11.05 1.03
C ASP A 195 1.27 -11.21 1.01
N LEU A 196 1.84 -11.61 2.14
CA LEU A 196 3.28 -11.83 2.31
C LEU A 196 3.55 -13.32 2.23
N CYS A 197 4.34 -13.73 1.23
CA CYS A 197 4.78 -15.11 1.10
C CYS A 197 6.21 -15.28 1.62
N ILE A 198 6.40 -16.23 2.52
CA ILE A 198 7.70 -16.64 3.05
C ILE A 198 7.87 -18.14 2.79
N GLU A 199 8.99 -18.50 2.18
CA GLU A 199 9.38 -19.89 1.93
C GLU A 199 10.71 -20.17 2.62
N LEU A 200 10.83 -21.35 3.24
CA LEU A 200 12.06 -21.79 3.89
C LEU A 200 12.12 -23.31 4.02
N ASP A 201 13.33 -23.85 4.17
CA ASP A 201 13.54 -25.24 4.56
C ASP A 201 13.93 -25.32 6.03
N THR A 202 13.38 -26.27 6.77
CA THR A 202 13.66 -26.42 8.20
C THR A 202 13.89 -27.88 8.61
N VAL A 203 14.76 -28.07 9.60
CA VAL A 203 14.94 -29.37 10.28
C VAL A 203 14.12 -29.48 11.57
N LEU A 204 13.65 -28.34 12.09
CA LEU A 204 12.87 -28.22 13.32
C LEU A 204 12.16 -26.86 13.28
N PHE A 205 10.93 -26.84 12.74
CA PHE A 205 10.22 -25.58 12.59
C PHE A 205 9.90 -24.95 13.95
N SER A 206 10.37 -23.73 14.14
CA SER A 206 9.99 -22.87 15.25
C SER A 206 10.15 -21.42 14.83
N MET A 207 9.28 -20.56 15.34
CA MET A 207 9.26 -19.14 15.06
C MET A 207 8.99 -18.38 16.36
N GLU A 208 9.61 -17.21 16.49
CA GLU A 208 9.28 -16.27 17.57
C GLU A 208 7.99 -15.51 17.25
N GLU A 209 7.60 -14.59 18.13
CA GLU A 209 6.51 -13.66 17.85
C GLU A 209 6.80 -12.85 16.57
N ILE A 210 5.77 -12.63 15.75
CA ILE A 210 5.82 -11.62 14.70
C ILE A 210 5.52 -10.29 15.36
N SER A 211 6.44 -9.33 15.29
CA SER A 211 6.20 -7.98 15.81
C SER A 211 5.63 -7.09 14.71
N ILE A 212 4.49 -6.45 14.97
CA ILE A 212 3.78 -5.59 14.01
C ILE A 212 3.54 -4.23 14.66
N ASN A 213 4.13 -3.19 14.09
CA ASN A 213 3.97 -1.82 14.57
C ASN A 213 3.14 -1.00 13.58
N GLY A 214 2.05 -0.41 14.06
CA GLY A 214 1.22 0.50 13.27
C GLY A 214 1.50 1.95 13.64
N VAL A 215 1.95 2.73 12.67
CA VAL A 215 2.23 4.16 12.86
C VAL A 215 1.51 4.98 11.80
N ARG A 216 1.02 6.16 12.20
CA ARG A 216 0.41 7.09 11.26
C ARG A 216 1.47 7.51 10.26
N LEU A 217 1.20 7.29 8.99
CA LEU A 217 2.12 7.69 7.96
C LEU A 217 1.92 9.19 7.72
N SER A 218 2.97 9.98 7.90
CA SER A 218 3.01 11.39 7.49
C SER A 218 4.15 11.54 6.51
N MET A 219 3.85 11.32 5.22
CA MET A 219 4.80 11.59 4.16
C MET A 219 4.48 12.96 3.56
N ASP A 220 5.41 13.91 3.72
CA ASP A 220 5.39 15.17 2.98
C ASP A 220 5.84 14.87 1.53
N ILE A 221 4.91 14.37 0.71
CA ILE A 221 5.15 14.17 -0.72
C ILE A 221 4.68 15.43 -1.43
N ASP A 222 5.64 16.22 -1.89
CA ASP A 222 5.37 17.37 -2.76
C ASP A 222 4.97 16.86 -4.15
N THR A 223 3.67 16.64 -4.34
CA THR A 223 3.09 16.21 -5.63
C THR A 223 3.28 17.24 -6.74
N ASP A 224 3.49 18.49 -6.37
CA ASP A 224 3.69 19.59 -7.31
C ASP A 224 5.12 19.59 -7.87
N SER A 225 6.02 18.77 -7.31
CA SER A 225 7.42 18.62 -7.77
C SER A 225 7.59 17.66 -8.95
N VAL A 226 6.53 16.98 -9.41
CA VAL A 226 6.61 16.09 -10.58
C VAL A 226 6.67 16.92 -11.85
N ASP A 227 7.87 17.00 -12.45
CA ASP A 227 8.10 17.73 -13.69
C ASP A 227 7.43 17.04 -14.89
N MET A 228 6.29 17.57 -15.32
CA MET A 228 5.53 17.09 -16.47
C MET A 228 5.95 17.76 -17.80
N SER A 229 6.93 18.68 -17.78
CA SER A 229 7.32 19.47 -18.97
C SER A 229 7.77 18.59 -20.15
N GLN A 230 8.44 17.47 -19.87
CA GLN A 230 8.90 16.54 -20.90
C GLN A 230 7.76 15.86 -21.65
N ILE A 231 6.60 15.70 -21.00
CA ILE A 231 5.40 15.12 -21.63
C ILE A 231 4.76 16.14 -22.56
N ASP A 232 4.73 17.41 -22.17
CA ASP A 232 4.26 18.49 -23.02
C ASP A 232 5.14 18.67 -24.26
N ASP A 233 6.47 18.65 -24.09
CA ASP A 233 7.43 18.68 -25.19
C ASP A 233 7.22 17.52 -26.17
N LEU A 234 6.96 16.31 -25.64
CA LEU A 234 6.67 15.13 -26.44
C LEU A 234 5.37 15.29 -27.24
N LYS A 235 4.30 15.82 -26.64
CA LYS A 235 3.02 16.09 -27.31
C LYS A 235 3.20 17.09 -28.45
N ASP A 236 3.98 18.13 -28.23
CA ASP A 236 4.26 19.16 -29.22
C ASP A 236 5.10 18.61 -30.39
N ALA A 237 6.14 17.83 -30.10
CA ALA A 237 6.93 17.15 -31.12
C ALA A 237 6.06 16.19 -31.96
N LEU A 238 5.16 15.45 -31.33
CA LEU A 238 4.25 14.53 -32.02
C LEU A 238 3.21 15.27 -32.89
N ARG A 239 2.72 16.42 -32.42
CA ARG A 239 1.85 17.30 -33.22
C ARG A 239 2.56 17.74 -34.50
N ASP A 240 3.80 18.19 -34.40
CA ASP A 240 4.55 18.71 -35.53
C ASP A 240 4.95 17.60 -36.50
N LEU A 241 5.33 16.42 -35.98
CA LEU A 241 5.57 15.22 -36.79
C LEU A 241 4.31 14.79 -37.56
N THR A 242 3.14 14.83 -36.91
CA THR A 242 1.85 14.51 -37.56
C THR A 242 1.55 15.48 -38.70
N LYS A 243 1.73 16.79 -38.48
CA LYS A 243 1.55 17.81 -39.55
C LYS A 243 2.49 17.58 -40.74
N ALA A 244 3.74 17.21 -40.46
CA ALA A 244 4.72 16.91 -41.51
C ALA A 244 4.30 15.67 -42.32
N ALA A 245 3.78 14.63 -41.66
CA ALA A 245 3.28 13.44 -42.31
C ALA A 245 2.01 13.70 -43.16
N ASP A 246 1.09 14.53 -42.66
CA ASP A 246 -0.08 14.96 -43.43
C ASP A 246 0.33 15.73 -44.69
N THR A 247 1.32 16.61 -44.56
CA THR A 247 1.90 17.36 -45.69
C THR A 247 2.55 16.42 -46.70
N LEU A 248 3.29 15.41 -46.25
CA LEU A 248 3.89 14.38 -47.10
C LEU A 248 2.81 13.56 -47.84
N SER A 249 1.75 13.17 -47.14
CA SER A 249 0.61 12.46 -47.73
C SER A 249 -0.05 13.28 -48.85
N VAL A 250 -0.31 14.57 -48.62
CA VAL A 250 -0.85 15.47 -49.65
C VAL A 250 0.12 15.64 -50.83
N GLY A 251 1.40 15.87 -50.55
CA GLY A 251 2.42 16.06 -51.59
C GLY A 251 2.60 14.82 -52.48
N THR A 252 2.52 13.62 -51.90
CA THR A 252 2.63 12.36 -52.65
C THR A 252 1.37 12.06 -53.46
N ALA A 253 0.18 12.46 -52.99
CA ALA A 253 -1.05 12.41 -53.79
C ALA A 253 -1.02 13.37 -55.00
N GLN A 254 -0.45 14.58 -54.82
CA GLN A 254 -0.21 15.52 -55.92
C GLN A 254 0.80 14.97 -56.93
N LEU A 255 1.90 14.37 -56.44
CA LEU A 255 2.90 13.71 -57.29
C LEU A 255 2.27 12.58 -58.12
N TYR A 256 1.49 11.70 -57.48
CA TYR A 256 0.78 10.62 -58.17
C TYR A 256 -0.14 11.15 -59.27
N SER A 257 -0.93 12.19 -58.97
CA SER A 257 -1.81 12.84 -59.94
C SER A 257 -1.03 13.46 -61.11
N GLY A 258 0.09 14.14 -60.83
CA GLY A 258 0.97 14.71 -61.85
C GLY A 258 1.63 13.66 -62.74
N VAL A 259 2.03 12.52 -62.18
CA VAL A 259 2.54 11.37 -62.93
C VAL A 259 1.46 10.83 -63.87
N GLN A 260 0.22 10.65 -63.40
CA GLN A 260 -0.89 10.20 -64.26
C GLN A 260 -1.18 11.17 -65.42
N GLN A 261 -1.14 12.48 -65.15
CA GLN A 261 -1.28 13.51 -66.17
C GLN A 261 -0.15 13.45 -67.21
N SER A 262 1.11 13.30 -66.77
CA SER A 262 2.26 13.17 -67.67
C SER A 262 2.15 11.95 -68.57
N VAL A 263 1.76 10.79 -68.02
CA VAL A 263 1.53 9.55 -68.79
C VAL A 263 0.39 9.69 -69.80
N SER A 264 -0.68 10.38 -69.42
CA SER A 264 -1.79 10.69 -70.32
C SER A 264 -1.35 11.62 -71.45
N GLY A 265 -0.52 12.62 -71.15
CA GLY A 265 0.07 13.52 -72.13
C GLY A 265 0.95 12.80 -73.15
N VAL A 266 1.84 11.89 -72.69
CA VAL A 266 2.66 11.03 -73.56
C VAL A 266 1.78 10.20 -74.49
N SER A 267 0.70 9.61 -73.97
CA SER A 267 -0.25 8.83 -74.76
C SER A 267 -0.96 9.67 -75.82
N GLY A 268 -1.33 10.91 -75.48
CA GLY A 268 -1.91 11.88 -76.41
C GLY A 268 -0.94 12.28 -77.53
N VAL A 269 0.31 12.60 -77.20
CA VAL A 269 1.35 12.91 -78.20
C VAL A 269 1.58 11.72 -79.12
N LYS A 270 1.64 10.50 -78.57
CA LYS A 270 1.78 9.28 -79.38
C LYS A 270 0.63 9.13 -80.38
N SER A 271 -0.62 9.31 -79.93
CA SER A 271 -1.80 9.24 -80.81
C SER A 271 -1.73 10.25 -81.96
N LEU A 272 -1.27 11.47 -81.70
CA LEU A 272 -1.06 12.49 -82.73
C LEU A 272 0.04 12.07 -83.73
N ILE A 273 1.16 11.50 -83.25
CA ILE A 273 2.23 11.01 -84.12
C ILE A 273 1.77 9.83 -84.96
N ASP A 274 1.07 8.86 -84.38
CA ASP A 274 0.52 7.71 -85.11
C ASP A 274 -0.46 8.18 -86.21
N SER A 275 -1.29 9.19 -85.90
CA SER A 275 -2.22 9.81 -86.85
C SER A 275 -1.51 10.58 -87.96
N ALA A 276 -0.39 11.24 -87.67
CA ALA A 276 0.42 11.92 -88.68
C ALA A 276 1.12 10.91 -89.60
N LEU A 277 1.66 9.83 -89.04
CA LEU A 277 2.35 8.77 -89.79
C LEU A 277 1.46 8.09 -90.82
N SER A 278 0.18 7.89 -90.51
CA SER A 278 -0.79 7.27 -91.43
C SER A 278 -1.11 8.15 -92.65
N GLN A 279 -0.88 9.46 -92.54
CA GLN A 279 -1.14 10.43 -93.61
C GLN A 279 0.08 10.70 -94.50
N ILE A 280 1.29 10.25 -94.11
CA ILE A 280 2.52 10.48 -94.88
C ILE A 280 2.73 9.33 -95.89
N PRO A 281 2.78 9.60 -97.21
CA PRO A 281 3.03 8.58 -98.22
C PRO A 281 4.39 7.87 -98.03
N GLU A 282 4.45 6.60 -98.41
CA GLU A 282 5.70 5.84 -98.44
C GLU A 282 6.76 6.51 -99.33
N GLY A 283 8.02 6.49 -98.89
CA GLY A 283 9.14 7.12 -99.61
C GLY A 283 9.31 8.63 -99.39
N THR A 284 8.46 9.28 -98.57
CA THR A 284 8.59 10.70 -98.23
C THR A 284 9.81 10.96 -97.33
N SER A 285 10.69 11.88 -97.73
CA SER A 285 11.80 12.37 -96.90
C SER A 285 11.27 12.92 -95.57
N GLY A 286 11.71 12.35 -94.44
CA GLY A 286 11.23 12.73 -93.10
C GLY A 286 10.39 11.66 -92.37
N LYS A 287 9.79 10.70 -93.10
CA LYS A 287 8.95 9.64 -92.50
C LYS A 287 9.72 8.76 -91.51
N ALA A 288 10.98 8.46 -91.81
CA ALA A 288 11.86 7.66 -90.95
C ALA A 288 12.09 8.32 -89.57
N GLN A 289 12.27 9.63 -89.54
CA GLN A 289 12.46 10.40 -88.30
C GLN A 289 11.18 10.39 -87.43
N VAL A 290 10.01 10.52 -88.06
CA VAL A 290 8.71 10.45 -87.34
C VAL A 290 8.45 9.03 -86.81
N ASN A 291 8.80 7.99 -87.58
CA ASN A 291 8.76 6.61 -87.10
C ASN A 291 9.67 6.39 -85.88
N GLN A 292 10.87 6.98 -85.88
CA GLN A 292 11.78 6.90 -84.75
C GLN A 292 11.19 7.56 -83.49
N ALA A 293 10.53 8.72 -83.64
CA ALA A 293 9.81 9.37 -82.54
C ALA A 293 8.66 8.50 -81.99
N ALA A 294 7.91 7.81 -82.85
CA ALA A 294 6.86 6.87 -82.44
C ALA A 294 7.41 5.67 -81.64
N VAL A 295 8.57 5.14 -82.04
CA VAL A 295 9.26 4.07 -81.30
C VAL A 295 9.71 4.56 -79.91
N ILE A 296 10.29 5.76 -79.82
CA ILE A 296 10.69 6.36 -78.54
C ILE A 296 9.47 6.52 -77.61
N LEU A 297 8.35 7.03 -78.11
CA LEU A 297 7.12 7.18 -77.32
C LEU A 297 6.53 5.84 -76.89
N THR A 298 6.64 4.81 -77.73
CA THR A 298 6.21 3.45 -77.38
C THR A 298 7.02 2.91 -76.20
N ASN A 299 8.34 3.11 -76.20
CA ASN A 299 9.22 2.70 -75.11
C ASN A 299 8.99 3.52 -73.82
N LEU A 300 8.68 4.81 -73.96
CA LEU A 300 8.31 5.65 -72.82
C LEU A 300 6.97 5.21 -72.22
N GLN A 301 5.99 4.90 -73.06
CA GLN A 301 4.67 4.42 -72.66
C GLN A 301 4.74 3.04 -72.00
N SER A 302 5.66 2.15 -72.42
CA SER A 302 5.84 0.84 -71.77
C SER A 302 6.46 0.96 -70.36
N SER A 303 7.20 2.05 -70.08
CA SER A 303 7.79 2.34 -68.77
C SER A 303 6.84 3.11 -67.82
N ALA A 304 5.81 3.75 -68.38
CA ALA A 304 4.84 4.55 -67.64
C ALA A 304 4.09 3.79 -66.52
N PRO A 305 3.64 2.53 -66.70
CA PRO A 305 2.98 1.78 -65.64
C PRO A 305 3.84 1.61 -64.39
N THR A 306 5.15 1.40 -64.54
CA THR A 306 6.09 1.27 -63.41
C THR A 306 6.18 2.58 -62.63
N LEU A 307 6.27 3.72 -63.33
CA LEU A 307 6.30 5.04 -62.68
C LEU A 307 4.99 5.34 -61.93
N VAL A 308 3.84 5.05 -62.55
CA VAL A 308 2.52 5.20 -61.93
C VAL A 308 2.41 4.31 -60.68
N SER A 309 2.85 3.06 -60.78
CA SER A 309 2.85 2.13 -59.66
C SER A 309 3.73 2.62 -58.52
N GLY A 310 4.95 3.08 -58.81
CA GLY A 310 5.87 3.61 -57.80
C GLY A 310 5.31 4.84 -57.09
N ALA A 311 4.73 5.78 -57.84
CA ALA A 311 4.08 6.97 -57.27
C ALA A 311 2.86 6.60 -56.41
N ARG A 312 2.07 5.59 -56.82
CA ARG A 312 0.95 5.08 -56.04
C ARG A 312 1.40 4.45 -54.73
N SER A 313 2.44 3.62 -54.77
CA SER A 313 3.01 2.99 -53.56
C SER A 313 3.54 4.04 -52.58
N LEU A 314 4.23 5.07 -53.08
CA LEU A 314 4.70 6.18 -52.24
C LEU A 314 3.54 6.94 -51.58
N MET A 315 2.49 7.25 -52.34
CA MET A 315 1.26 7.87 -51.81
C MET A 315 0.59 7.00 -50.73
N SER A 316 0.49 5.69 -50.97
CA SER A 316 -0.08 4.75 -50.00
C SER A 316 0.72 4.72 -48.70
N GLY A 317 2.04 4.58 -48.78
CA GLY A 317 2.91 4.56 -47.60
C GLY A 317 2.88 5.88 -46.82
N ALA A 318 2.86 7.03 -47.51
CA ALA A 318 2.71 8.33 -46.86
C ALA A 318 1.35 8.48 -46.14
N THR A 319 0.29 7.96 -46.74
CA THR A 319 -1.06 7.93 -46.12
C THR A 319 -1.08 7.05 -44.87
N GLU A 320 -0.46 5.87 -44.93
CA GLU A 320 -0.35 4.97 -43.77
C GLU A 320 0.43 5.60 -42.61
N ILE A 321 1.55 6.28 -42.89
CA ILE A 321 2.32 7.01 -41.88
C ILE A 321 1.49 8.13 -41.25
N SER A 322 0.83 8.96 -42.07
CA SER A 322 -0.06 10.03 -41.58
C SER A 322 -1.17 9.48 -40.69
N ASN A 323 -1.85 8.41 -41.10
CA ASN A 323 -2.91 7.78 -40.30
C ASN A 323 -2.37 7.19 -38.99
N GLY A 324 -1.22 6.51 -39.04
CA GLY A 324 -0.59 5.92 -37.85
C GLY A 324 -0.16 6.97 -36.83
N LEU A 325 0.43 8.08 -37.27
CA LEU A 325 0.81 9.20 -36.41
C LEU A 325 -0.39 9.93 -35.83
N ASN A 326 -1.46 10.14 -36.62
CA ASN A 326 -2.70 10.70 -36.10
C ASN A 326 -3.31 9.81 -35.01
N LYS A 327 -3.30 8.48 -35.20
CA LYS A 327 -3.75 7.53 -34.17
C LYS A 327 -2.87 7.62 -32.92
N LEU A 328 -1.55 7.54 -33.07
CA LEU A 328 -0.62 7.65 -31.93
C LEU A 328 -0.85 8.94 -31.16
N ARG A 329 -0.96 10.08 -31.85
CA ARG A 329 -1.24 11.38 -31.24
C ARG A 329 -2.52 11.34 -30.41
N THR A 330 -3.62 10.82 -30.97
CA THR A 330 -4.91 10.72 -30.28
C THR A 330 -4.83 9.87 -29.03
N GLU A 331 -4.18 8.71 -29.10
CA GLU A 331 -4.03 7.78 -27.96
C GLU A 331 -3.12 8.34 -26.84
N THR A 332 -2.29 9.34 -27.15
CA THR A 332 -1.37 9.96 -26.19
C THR A 332 -1.80 11.36 -25.74
N LEU A 333 -3.00 11.84 -26.12
CA LEU A 333 -3.46 13.19 -25.76
C LEU A 333 -3.63 13.39 -24.25
N ASP A 334 -4.00 12.33 -23.55
CA ASP A 334 -4.39 12.29 -22.14
C ASP A 334 -3.37 11.55 -21.26
N ILE A 335 -2.14 11.36 -21.77
CA ILE A 335 -1.10 10.61 -21.04
C ILE A 335 -0.66 11.33 -19.77
N ASP A 336 -0.67 12.67 -19.78
CA ASP A 336 -0.44 13.52 -18.63
C ASP A 336 -1.50 13.31 -17.55
N THR A 337 -2.78 13.36 -17.92
CA THR A 337 -3.87 13.14 -16.97
C THR A 337 -3.84 11.72 -16.41
N LYS A 338 -3.57 10.71 -17.24
CA LYS A 338 -3.44 9.31 -16.80
C LYS A 338 -2.28 9.11 -15.82
N ILE A 339 -1.15 9.80 -16.03
CA ILE A 339 -0.01 9.73 -15.12
C ILE A 339 -0.37 10.41 -13.79
N THR A 340 -0.94 11.62 -13.83
CA THR A 340 -1.39 12.34 -12.64
C THR A 340 -2.43 11.54 -11.84
N ASP A 341 -3.43 10.97 -12.51
CA ASP A 341 -4.45 10.13 -11.88
C ASP A 341 -3.82 8.92 -11.20
N LYS A 342 -2.83 8.28 -11.84
CA LYS A 342 -2.15 7.13 -11.26
C LYS A 342 -1.25 7.50 -10.08
N ILE A 343 -0.60 8.66 -10.14
CA ILE A 343 0.16 9.22 -9.01
C ILE A 343 -0.80 9.43 -7.84
N ASN A 344 -1.91 10.14 -8.06
CA ASN A 344 -2.91 10.37 -7.02
C ASN A 344 -3.48 9.06 -6.45
N GLU A 345 -3.78 8.06 -7.28
CA GLU A 345 -4.23 6.74 -6.81
C GLU A 345 -3.22 6.07 -5.86
N VAL A 346 -1.92 6.24 -6.13
CA VAL A 346 -0.85 5.68 -5.28
C VAL A 346 -0.63 6.54 -4.03
N LEU A 347 -0.83 7.85 -4.13
CA LEU A 347 -0.57 8.80 -3.06
C LEU A 347 -1.75 8.97 -2.10
N ASP A 348 -3.00 8.91 -2.55
CA ASP A 348 -4.20 9.10 -1.72
C ASP A 348 -4.23 8.21 -0.46
N PRO A 349 -3.77 6.94 -0.48
CA PRO A 349 -3.69 6.12 0.73
C PRO A 349 -2.59 6.54 1.72
N ILE A 350 -1.58 7.28 1.28
CA ILE A 350 -0.40 7.64 2.09
C ILE A 350 -0.30 9.13 2.40
N SER A 351 -1.01 9.96 1.63
CA SER A 351 -1.24 11.35 1.91
C SER A 351 -2.09 11.42 3.17
N VAL A 352 -1.54 12.08 4.19
CA VAL A 352 -2.34 12.49 5.33
C VAL A 352 -3.44 13.38 4.81
N ASN A 353 -4.64 12.83 4.65
CA ASN A 353 -5.84 13.66 4.61
C ASN A 353 -5.78 14.50 5.87
N GLY A 354 -5.96 15.82 5.76
CA GLY A 354 -5.87 16.78 6.88
C GLY A 354 -6.85 16.55 8.04
N ASP A 355 -7.41 15.35 8.14
CA ASP A 355 -8.16 14.83 9.26
C ASP A 355 -7.31 14.85 10.53
N ALA A 356 -7.89 15.48 11.55
CA ALA A 356 -7.32 15.50 12.89
C ALA A 356 -7.08 14.06 13.40
N LEU A 357 -6.00 13.88 14.15
CA LEU A 357 -5.71 12.62 14.81
C LEU A 357 -6.88 12.19 15.71
N GLN A 358 -7.30 10.94 15.60
CA GLN A 358 -8.38 10.37 16.42
C GLN A 358 -7.78 9.40 17.44
N SER A 359 -8.23 9.47 18.70
CA SER A 359 -7.96 8.41 19.70
C SER A 359 -8.74 7.16 19.32
N PHE A 360 -8.08 6.02 19.46
CA PHE A 360 -8.66 4.70 19.28
C PHE A 360 -9.62 4.35 20.41
N THR A 361 -9.32 4.76 21.65
CA THR A 361 -10.15 4.39 22.81
C THR A 361 -11.43 5.21 22.92
N SER A 362 -11.44 6.47 22.47
CA SER A 362 -12.64 7.30 22.41
C SER A 362 -12.45 8.58 21.60
N LYS A 363 -13.42 8.89 20.73
CA LYS A 363 -13.50 10.18 20.00
C LYS A 363 -13.69 11.40 20.92
N LYS A 364 -14.02 11.19 22.20
CA LYS A 364 -14.11 12.26 23.21
C LYS A 364 -12.73 12.77 23.65
N ASN A 365 -11.67 11.99 23.43
CA ASN A 365 -10.30 12.42 23.66
C ASN A 365 -9.85 13.31 22.49
N THR A 366 -9.90 14.64 22.66
CA THR A 366 -9.66 15.60 21.57
C THR A 366 -8.25 16.16 21.50
N ASN A 367 -7.44 16.03 22.55
CA ASN A 367 -6.05 16.50 22.58
C ASN A 367 -5.04 15.34 22.45
N VAL A 368 -5.15 14.60 21.35
CA VAL A 368 -4.30 13.44 21.06
C VAL A 368 -3.16 13.89 20.15
N GLU A 369 -1.93 13.64 20.56
CA GLU A 369 -0.73 13.98 19.77
C GLU A 369 -0.23 12.79 18.95
N ARG A 370 -0.44 11.57 19.46
CA ARG A 370 0.04 10.34 18.84
C ARG A 370 -0.87 9.16 19.20
N VAL A 371 -1.17 8.33 18.21
CA VAL A 371 -1.65 6.96 18.43
C VAL A 371 -0.66 6.02 17.76
N GLN A 372 -0.32 4.92 18.41
CA GLN A 372 0.54 3.87 17.88
C GLN A 372 -0.08 2.51 18.19
N PHE A 373 0.04 1.56 17.27
CA PHE A 373 -0.31 0.16 17.51
C PHE A 373 0.97 -0.64 17.67
N VAL A 374 1.04 -1.47 18.71
CA VAL A 374 2.10 -2.45 18.95
C VAL A 374 1.43 -3.80 19.09
N MET A 375 1.48 -4.57 18.04
CA MET A 375 0.81 -5.86 17.94
C MET A 375 1.86 -6.95 17.84
N ARG A 376 1.55 -8.13 18.38
CA ARG A 376 2.42 -9.28 18.26
C ARG A 376 1.61 -10.56 18.18
N THR A 377 2.13 -11.54 17.45
CA THR A 377 1.57 -12.90 17.45
C THR A 377 2.21 -13.74 18.53
N ASP A 378 1.56 -14.83 18.89
CA ASP A 378 2.20 -15.90 19.61
C ASP A 378 3.33 -16.54 18.80
N ALA A 379 4.28 -17.12 19.54
CA ALA A 379 5.41 -17.84 18.97
C ALA A 379 5.02 -19.28 18.62
N VAL A 380 5.49 -19.79 17.49
CA VAL A 380 5.36 -21.21 17.14
C VAL A 380 6.51 -21.98 17.76
N LYS A 381 6.26 -22.65 18.88
CA LYS A 381 7.29 -23.38 19.64
C LYS A 381 7.00 -24.87 19.67
N VAL A 382 8.07 -25.65 19.71
CA VAL A 382 7.97 -27.10 19.97
C VAL A 382 7.36 -27.28 21.37
N PRO A 383 6.30 -28.09 21.53
CA PRO A 383 5.74 -28.38 22.84
C PRO A 383 6.83 -28.95 23.76
N GLU A 384 7.08 -28.31 24.90
CA GLU A 384 7.92 -28.93 25.94
C GLU A 384 7.22 -30.20 26.44
N PRO A 385 7.95 -31.31 26.64
CA PRO A 385 7.36 -32.50 27.23
C PRO A 385 6.83 -32.14 28.63
N GLU A 386 5.54 -32.41 28.88
CA GLU A 386 4.96 -32.27 30.21
C GLU A 386 5.81 -33.07 31.21
N VAL A 387 6.55 -32.37 32.07
CA VAL A 387 7.25 -33.02 33.17
C VAL A 387 6.15 -33.50 34.13
N PRO A 388 5.98 -34.82 34.34
CA PRO A 388 4.99 -35.31 35.28
C PRO A 388 5.25 -34.65 36.64
N PRO A 389 4.20 -34.23 37.38
CA PRO A 389 4.38 -33.61 38.68
C PRO A 389 5.27 -34.51 39.52
N ALA A 390 6.38 -33.97 40.01
CA ALA A 390 7.32 -34.70 40.84
C ALA A 390 6.53 -35.40 41.95
N GLU A 391 6.67 -36.73 42.06
CA GLU A 391 6.06 -37.47 43.15
C GLU A 391 6.39 -36.74 44.46
N PRO A 392 5.41 -36.53 45.36
CA PRO A 392 5.67 -35.85 46.60
C PRO A 392 6.77 -36.63 47.33
N VAL A 393 7.96 -36.04 47.40
CA VAL A 393 9.06 -36.57 48.21
C VAL A 393 8.47 -36.70 49.60
N LYS A 394 8.34 -37.94 50.09
CA LYS A 394 7.89 -38.22 51.45
C LYS A 394 8.83 -37.44 52.37
N GLU A 395 8.40 -36.28 52.84
CA GLU A 395 9.13 -35.56 53.87
C GLU A 395 9.11 -36.45 55.10
N LEU A 396 10.25 -37.06 55.42
CA LEU A 396 10.43 -37.83 56.63
C LEU A 396 9.98 -36.95 57.80
N ASN A 397 9.04 -37.44 58.59
CA ASN A 397 8.62 -36.70 59.78
C ASN A 397 9.78 -36.62 60.78
N PHE A 398 9.67 -35.75 61.77
CA PHE A 398 10.75 -35.49 62.73
C PHE A 398 11.31 -36.78 63.36
N PHE A 399 10.46 -37.78 63.64
CA PHE A 399 10.89 -39.06 64.20
C PHE A 399 11.61 -39.95 63.18
N GLU A 400 11.18 -39.98 61.93
CA GLU A 400 11.85 -40.70 60.85
C GLU A 400 13.22 -40.09 60.52
N ARG A 401 13.38 -38.77 60.62
CA ARG A 401 14.69 -38.09 60.49
C ARG A 401 15.62 -38.42 61.66
N VAL A 402 15.09 -38.50 62.89
CA VAL A 402 15.86 -38.88 64.09
C VAL A 402 16.29 -40.35 64.02
N LEU A 403 15.41 -41.27 63.60
CA LEU A 403 15.75 -42.69 63.44
C LEU A 403 16.81 -42.94 62.36
N ALA A 404 16.73 -42.21 61.24
CA ALA A 404 17.73 -42.26 60.19
C ALA A 404 19.12 -41.78 60.65
N LEU A 405 19.18 -40.84 61.61
CA LEU A 405 20.44 -40.34 62.18
C LEU A 405 21.15 -41.37 63.06
N PHE A 406 20.42 -42.35 63.60
CA PHE A 406 20.95 -43.44 64.43
C PHE A 406 21.05 -44.78 63.69
N GLY A 407 20.80 -44.82 62.38
CA GLY A 407 20.93 -46.03 61.55
C GLY A 407 19.90 -47.12 61.84
N ILE A 408 18.75 -46.76 62.43
CA ILE A 408 17.67 -47.72 62.71
C ILE A 408 16.60 -47.54 61.63
N HIS A 409 16.48 -48.54 60.76
CA HIS A 409 15.40 -48.65 59.78
C HIS A 409 14.32 -49.58 60.35
N LEU A 410 13.06 -49.13 60.35
CA LEU A 410 11.88 -49.95 60.69
C LEU A 410 11.29 -50.59 59.44
#